data_AF-A0A7Z3BKC2-F1
#
_entry.id   AF-A0A7Z3BKC2-F1
#
_cell.length_a   1.000
_cell.length_b   1.000
_cell.length_c   1.000
_cell.angle_alpha   90.00
_cell.angle_beta   90.00
_cell.angle_gamma   90.00
#
_symmetry.space_group_name_H-M   'P 1'
#
loop_
_entity.id
_entity.type
_entity.pdbx_description
1 polymer ?
#
loop_
_entity_poly.entity_id
_entity_poly.type
_entity_poly.pdbx_seq_one_letter_code
_entity_poly.pdbx_strand_id
1 'polypeptide(L)'
;MTDKYPFKVIDGTPPPDTEKQRVIDRVKASRPSYTVSCHRCGCIEVIETKIGVMIKNGKPSGGTKQLLCAHCFMKGERVVLA
;
A
#
# COMPACT_ATOMS: atom_id res chain seq x y z
N MET A 1 12.35 -19.17 25.41
CA MET A 1 11.21 -19.12 26.37
C MET A 1 9.85 -18.84 25.69
N THR A 2 9.74 -19.03 24.37
CA THR A 2 8.50 -18.79 23.61
C THR A 2 7.83 -20.08 23.10
N ASP A 3 8.44 -21.25 23.28
CA ASP A 3 7.94 -22.53 22.75
C ASP A 3 6.76 -23.15 23.53
N LYS A 4 6.44 -22.66 24.72
CA LYS A 4 5.44 -23.31 25.61
C LYS A 4 3.99 -23.04 25.20
N TYR A 5 3.74 -21.97 24.45
CA TYR A 5 2.41 -21.60 23.99
C TYR A 5 2.50 -21.19 22.52
N PRO A 6 2.16 -22.09 21.57
CA PRO A 6 2.12 -21.70 20.18
C PRO A 6 1.15 -20.54 20.04
N PHE A 7 1.63 -19.42 19.48
CA PHE A 7 0.75 -18.31 19.12
C PHE A 7 -0.26 -18.83 18.11
N LYS A 8 -1.51 -19.00 18.56
CA LYS A 8 -2.62 -19.30 17.67
C LYS A 8 -3.14 -17.97 17.15
N VAL A 9 -2.80 -17.64 15.91
CA VAL A 9 -3.44 -16.54 15.20
C VAL A 9 -4.92 -16.90 15.04
N ILE A 10 -5.80 -16.09 15.61
CA ILE A 10 -7.23 -16.19 15.38
C ILE A 10 -7.51 -15.22 14.23
N ASP A 11 -7.79 -15.77 13.06
CA ASP A 11 -8.19 -14.95 11.92
C ASP A 11 -9.50 -14.24 12.27
N GLY A 12 -9.49 -12.91 12.21
CA GLY A 12 -10.71 -12.13 12.38
C GLY A 12 -11.72 -12.49 11.30
N THR A 13 -13.01 -12.45 11.63
CA THR A 13 -14.07 -12.57 10.62
C THR A 13 -13.88 -11.47 9.57
N PRO A 14 -13.81 -11.80 8.27
CA PRO A 14 -13.64 -10.78 7.25
C PRO A 14 -14.80 -9.78 7.34
N PRO A 15 -14.54 -8.48 7.13
CA PRO A 15 -15.60 -7.49 7.10
C PRO A 15 -16.61 -7.85 6.00
N PRO A 16 -17.91 -7.57 6.20
CA PRO A 16 -18.92 -7.91 5.21
C PRO A 16 -18.62 -7.21 3.88
N ASP A 17 -18.80 -7.93 2.76
CA ASP A 17 -18.57 -7.40 1.42
C ASP A 17 -19.54 -6.26 1.11
N THR A 18 -19.04 -5.02 1.19
CA THR A 18 -19.77 -3.85 0.70
C THR A 18 -19.86 -3.88 -0.84
N GLU A 19 -20.92 -3.32 -1.42
CA GLU A 19 -21.07 -3.23 -2.89
C GLU A 19 -19.84 -2.57 -3.55
N LYS A 20 -19.30 -1.54 -2.88
CA LYS A 20 -18.08 -0.85 -3.29
C LYS A 20 -16.88 -1.79 -3.33
N GLN A 21 -16.72 -2.65 -2.34
CA GLN A 21 -15.61 -3.61 -2.27
C GLN A 21 -15.71 -4.63 -3.42
N ARG A 22 -16.90 -5.13 -3.72
CA ARG A 22 -17.16 -6.04 -4.86
C ARG A 22 -16.76 -5.43 -6.19
N VAL A 23 -17.08 -4.14 -6.41
CA VAL A 23 -16.68 -3.43 -7.64
C VAL A 23 -15.16 -3.30 -7.72
N ILE A 24 -14.50 -2.94 -6.62
CA ILE A 24 -13.04 -2.81 -6.55
C ILE A 24 -12.36 -4.14 -6.88
N ASP A 25 -12.82 -5.23 -6.27
CA ASP A 25 -12.20 -6.55 -6.44
C ASP A 25 -12.41 -7.10 -7.86
N ARG A 26 -13.58 -6.88 -8.44
CA ARG A 26 -13.84 -7.18 -9.87
C ARG A 26 -12.88 -6.43 -10.79
N VAL A 27 -12.70 -5.13 -10.55
CA VAL A 27 -11.80 -4.29 -11.37
C VAL A 27 -10.34 -4.66 -11.15
N LYS A 28 -9.94 -5.07 -9.93
CA LYS A 28 -8.60 -5.57 -9.65
C LYS A 28 -8.34 -6.89 -10.36
N ALA A 29 -9.31 -7.81 -10.35
CA ALA A 29 -9.19 -9.12 -11.00
C ALA A 29 -9.06 -9.03 -12.53
N SER A 30 -9.63 -8.00 -13.17
CA SER A 30 -9.51 -7.80 -14.61
C SER A 30 -8.17 -7.20 -15.06
N ARG A 31 -7.29 -6.80 -14.13
CA ARG A 31 -6.03 -6.12 -14.46
C ARG A 31 -4.90 -7.13 -14.65
N PRO A 32 -3.92 -6.82 -15.52
CA PRO A 32 -2.72 -7.65 -15.63
C PRO A 32 -1.96 -7.71 -14.30
N SER A 33 -1.41 -8.87 -13.96
CA SER A 33 -0.73 -9.13 -12.67
C SER A 33 0.51 -8.27 -12.43
N TYR A 34 1.12 -7.73 -13.48
CA TYR A 34 2.28 -6.83 -13.41
C TYR A 34 1.91 -5.36 -13.18
N THR A 35 0.62 -5.02 -13.10
CA THR A 35 0.18 -3.64 -12.81
C THR A 35 0.13 -3.41 -11.30
N VAL A 36 0.96 -2.49 -10.80
CA VAL A 36 0.89 -2.06 -9.39
C VAL A 36 -0.47 -1.41 -9.13
N SER A 37 -1.20 -1.92 -8.14
CA SER A 37 -2.48 -1.36 -7.74
C SER A 37 -2.59 -1.26 -6.22
N CYS A 38 -3.28 -0.23 -5.76
CA CYS A 38 -3.44 0.01 -4.33
C CYS A 38 -4.28 -1.10 -3.68
N HIS A 39 -3.71 -1.79 -2.69
CA HIS A 39 -4.41 -2.84 -1.93
C HIS A 39 -5.64 -2.28 -1.21
N ARG A 40 -5.62 -1.00 -0.80
CA ARG A 40 -6.73 -0.32 -0.12
C ARG A 40 -7.84 0.17 -1.06
N CYS A 41 -7.50 0.99 -2.05
CA CYS A 41 -8.52 1.70 -2.87
C CYS A 41 -8.61 1.24 -4.33
N GLY A 42 -7.69 0.38 -4.80
CA GLY A 42 -7.65 -0.08 -6.18
C GLY A 42 -7.20 0.96 -7.20
N CYS A 43 -6.69 2.14 -6.80
CA CYS A 43 -6.05 3.09 -7.72
C CYS A 43 -4.76 2.51 -8.31
N ILE A 44 -4.42 2.89 -9.55
CA ILE A 44 -3.21 2.46 -10.28
C ILE A 44 -2.19 3.59 -10.45
N GLU A 45 -2.57 4.82 -10.05
CA GLU A 45 -1.68 5.97 -10.07
C GLU A 45 -0.82 5.98 -8.80
N VAL A 46 0.48 6.15 -9.00
CA VAL A 46 1.50 5.99 -7.97
C VAL A 46 2.41 7.23 -7.94
N ILE A 47 2.77 7.67 -6.73
CA ILE A 47 3.77 8.71 -6.48
C ILE A 47 5.05 8.01 -6.00
N GLU A 48 6.18 8.20 -6.70
CA GLU A 48 7.49 7.80 -6.18
C GLU A 48 8.00 8.89 -5.22
N THR A 49 8.17 8.53 -3.95
CA THR A 49 8.72 9.42 -2.92
C THR A 49 10.10 8.96 -2.50
N LYS A 50 10.96 9.90 -2.10
CA LYS A 50 12.25 9.62 -1.46
C LYS A 50 12.20 10.09 -0.01
N ILE A 51 12.43 9.18 0.93
CA ILE A 51 12.41 9.45 2.37
C ILE A 51 13.84 9.65 2.87
N GLY A 52 14.06 10.63 3.75
CA GLY A 52 15.38 10.88 4.33
C GLY A 52 16.38 11.49 3.33
N VAL A 53 15.90 12.31 2.39
CA VAL A 53 16.75 13.01 1.43
C VAL A 53 17.62 14.02 2.17
N MET A 54 18.91 14.01 1.86
CA MET A 54 19.88 15.00 2.35
C MET A 54 20.13 16.05 1.28
N ILE A 55 20.42 17.28 1.68
CA ILE A 55 20.94 18.30 0.77
C ILE A 55 22.46 18.32 0.91
N LYS A 56 23.18 17.94 -0.16
CA LYS A 56 24.64 18.00 -0.23
C LYS A 56 25.04 18.92 -1.38
N ASN A 57 25.85 19.94 -1.09
CA ASN A 57 26.27 20.96 -2.06
C ASN A 57 25.08 21.62 -2.78
N GLY A 58 24.01 21.93 -2.03
CA GLY A 58 22.78 22.54 -2.55
C GLY A 58 21.91 21.63 -3.41
N LYS A 59 22.24 20.34 -3.55
CA LYS A 59 21.47 19.37 -4.34
C LYS A 59 20.91 18.24 -3.47
N PRO A 60 19.67 17.77 -3.73
CA PRO A 60 19.12 16.57 -3.13
C PRO A 60 19.99 15.34 -3.42
N SER A 61 20.32 14.56 -2.39
CA SER A 61 21.15 13.35 -2.48
C SER A 61 20.65 12.29 -1.50
N GLY A 62 20.83 11.02 -1.87
CA GLY A 62 20.42 9.85 -1.07
C GLY A 62 18.90 9.66 -0.95
N GLY A 63 18.50 9.05 0.16
CA GLY A 63 17.13 8.71 0.52
C GLY A 63 16.65 7.35 0.01
N THR A 64 15.58 6.83 0.62
CA THR A 64 14.95 5.55 0.27
C THR A 64 13.72 5.80 -0.58
N LYS A 65 13.69 5.18 -1.78
CA LYS A 65 12.52 5.23 -2.67
C LYS A 65 11.36 4.40 -2.11
N GLN A 66 10.16 4.93 -2.21
CA GLN A 66 8.91 4.28 -1.81
C GLN A 66 7.80 4.67 -2.78
N LEU A 67 6.95 3.71 -3.12
CA LEU A 67 5.79 3.92 -3.98
C LEU A 67 4.54 4.15 -3.12
N LEU A 68 3.90 5.30 -3.29
CA LEU A 68 2.68 5.66 -2.60
C LEU A 68 1.48 5.66 -3.54
N CYS A 69 0.31 5.28 -3.04
CA CYS A 69 -0.93 5.47 -3.78
C CYS A 69 -1.29 6.96 -3.89
N ALA A 70 -1.42 7.47 -5.12
CA ALA A 70 -1.75 8.88 -5.36
C ALA A 70 -3.12 9.26 -4.77
N HIS A 71 -4.16 8.44 -5.02
CA HIS A 71 -5.51 8.71 -4.54
C HIS A 71 -5.63 8.72 -3.01
N CYS A 72 -4.98 7.77 -2.32
CA CYS A 72 -4.96 7.76 -0.86
C CYS A 72 -4.21 8.97 -0.31
N PHE A 73 -3.09 9.35 -0.95
CA PHE A 73 -2.34 10.53 -0.55
C PHE A 73 -3.18 11.82 -0.65
N MET A 74 -3.96 11.99 -1.71
CA MET A 74 -4.89 13.12 -1.88
C MET A 74 -5.99 13.18 -0.82
N LYS A 75 -6.22 12.08 -0.09
CA LYS A 75 -7.17 12.01 1.04
C LYS A 75 -6.49 12.17 2.41
N GLY A 76 -5.20 12.50 2.43
CA GLY A 76 -4.41 12.60 3.67
C GLY A 76 -3.93 11.25 4.20
N GLU A 77 -4.06 10.16 3.43
CA GLU A 77 -3.63 8.83 3.85
C GLU A 77 -2.31 8.44 3.19
N ARG A 78 -1.33 8.00 3.99
CA ARG A 78 -0.05 7.51 3.46
C ARG A 78 -0.08 5.98 3.28
N VAL A 79 -0.48 5.52 2.10
CA VAL A 79 -0.52 4.08 1.76
C VAL A 79 0.68 3.70 0.88
N VAL A 80 1.53 2.82 1.39
CA VAL A 80 2.71 2.27 0.70
C VAL A 80 2.29 1.03 -0.11
N LEU A 81 2.76 0.91 -1.35
CA LEU A 81 2.34 -0.15 -2.28
C LEU A 81 3.33 -1.32 -2.39
N ALA A 82 4.58 -1.08 -2.01
CA ALA A 82 5.65 -2.05 -1.77
C ALA A 82 6.79 -1.32 -1.03
#